data_AF-A0A2V9S9Q0-F1
#
_entry.id   AF-A0A2V9S9Q0-F1
#
_cell.length_a   1.000
_cell.length_b   1.000
_cell.length_c   1.000
_cell.angle_alpha   90.00
_cell.angle_beta   90.00
_cell.angle_gamma   90.00
#
_symmetry.space_group_name_H-M   'P 1'
#
loop_
_entity.id
_entity.type
_entity.pdbx_description
1 polymer ?
#
loop_
_entity_poly.entity_id
_entity_poly.type
_entity_poly.pdbx_seq_one_letter_code
_entity_poly.pdbx_strand_id
1 'polypeptide(L)'
;MKLADEVWIALAMLHRRYPDHTDFSVAEIMDFVANAKELRFLGHLRRGFYVHVVQHCVGNRPPNPARYKMLFETAPGRRRLFRPGDIYDPRRERGKSTPSAEELPENSFRDLLTWYRAWCSGATNRAQEDDPLLAIYGSGKHLWADEHADDYVERLREGWE
;
A
#
# COMPACT_ATOMS: atom_id res chain seq x y z
N MET A 1 -4.88 -6.25 20.15
CA MET A 1 -5.01 -5.85 18.73
C MET A 1 -5.99 -4.69 18.60
N LYS A 2 -5.69 -3.70 17.75
CA LYS A 2 -6.57 -2.54 17.52
C LYS A 2 -7.55 -2.86 16.38
N LEU A 3 -8.68 -2.14 16.35
CA LEU A 3 -9.72 -2.33 15.33
C LEU A 3 -9.21 -2.03 13.91
N ALA A 4 -8.24 -1.11 13.78
CA ALA A 4 -7.56 -0.83 12.52
C ALA A 4 -6.79 -2.06 12.00
N ASP A 5 -6.16 -2.82 12.89
CA ASP A 5 -5.42 -4.03 12.52
C ASP A 5 -6.37 -5.12 12.01
N GLU A 6 -7.52 -5.30 12.66
CA GLU A 6 -8.58 -6.22 12.22
C GLU A 6 -9.05 -5.89 10.79
N VAL A 7 -9.26 -4.61 10.49
CA VAL A 7 -9.64 -4.13 9.14
C VAL A 7 -8.55 -4.43 8.12
N TRP A 8 -7.28 -4.18 8.49
CA TRP A 8 -6.16 -4.46 7.59
C TRP A 8 -6.05 -5.96 7.31
N ILE A 9 -6.15 -6.81 8.33
CA ILE A 9 -6.10 -8.27 8.21
C ILE A 9 -7.21 -8.76 7.29
N ALA A 10 -8.44 -8.31 7.54
CA ALA A 10 -9.60 -8.68 6.74
C ALA A 10 -9.39 -8.38 5.25
N LEU A 11 -8.95 -7.15 4.93
CA LEU A 11 -8.75 -6.78 3.54
C LEU A 11 -7.53 -7.46 2.90
N ALA A 12 -6.47 -7.71 3.68
CA ALA A 12 -5.32 -8.47 3.22
C ALA A 12 -5.67 -9.91 2.86
N MET A 13 -6.47 -10.58 3.70
CA MET A 13 -6.96 -11.93 3.42
C MET A 13 -7.92 -11.93 2.23
N LEU A 14 -8.77 -10.92 2.09
CA LEU A 14 -9.67 -10.78 0.95
C LEU A 14 -8.90 -10.64 -0.38
N HIS A 15 -7.85 -9.80 -0.42
CA HIS A 15 -6.96 -9.71 -1.59
C HIS A 15 -6.22 -11.03 -1.87
N ARG A 16 -5.78 -11.74 -0.83
CA ARG A 16 -5.11 -13.05 -1.01
C ARG A 16 -6.07 -14.10 -1.57
N ARG A 17 -7.35 -14.03 -1.19
CA ARG A 17 -8.41 -14.92 -1.68
C ARG A 17 -8.78 -14.63 -3.14
N TYR A 18 -8.75 -13.37 -3.54
CA TYR A 18 -9.09 -12.91 -4.89
C TYR A 18 -7.94 -12.07 -5.47
N PRO A 19 -6.82 -12.72 -5.89
CA PRO A 19 -5.61 -12.01 -6.32
C PRO A 19 -5.80 -11.16 -7.58
N ASP A 20 -6.78 -11.49 -8.42
CA ASP A 20 -7.09 -10.78 -9.66
C ASP A 20 -7.91 -9.50 -9.43
N HIS A 21 -8.47 -9.31 -8.22
CA HIS A 21 -9.26 -8.13 -7.88
C HIS A 21 -8.35 -6.99 -7.39
N THR A 22 -8.50 -5.83 -8.02
CA THR A 22 -7.74 -4.62 -7.69
C THR A 22 -8.21 -3.95 -6.41
N ASP A 23 -9.50 -4.04 -6.10
CA ASP A 23 -10.16 -3.45 -4.94
C ASP A 23 -11.50 -4.15 -4.66
N PHE A 24 -12.13 -3.79 -3.54
CA PHE A 24 -13.40 -4.35 -3.09
C PHE A 24 -14.33 -3.25 -2.59
N SER A 25 -15.63 -3.42 -2.79
CA SER A 25 -16.64 -2.55 -2.20
C SER A 25 -16.67 -2.69 -0.67
N VAL A 26 -17.15 -1.66 0.02
CA VAL A 26 -17.37 -1.71 1.47
C VAL A 26 -18.30 -2.88 1.83
N ALA A 27 -19.32 -3.16 1.01
CA ALA A 27 -20.25 -4.27 1.24
C ALA A 27 -19.54 -5.63 1.19
N GLU A 28 -18.69 -5.86 0.18
CA GLU A 28 -17.90 -7.10 0.07
C GLU A 28 -16.98 -7.30 1.26
N ILE A 29 -16.36 -6.22 1.76
CA ILE A 29 -15.49 -6.28 2.94
C ILE A 29 -16.28 -6.66 4.19
N MET A 30 -17.44 -6.04 4.39
CA MET A 30 -18.29 -6.31 5.54
C MET A 30 -18.86 -7.74 5.50
N ASP A 31 -19.28 -8.20 4.31
CA ASP A 31 -19.75 -9.57 4.10
C ASP A 31 -18.64 -10.60 4.35
N PHE A 32 -17.45 -10.35 3.83
CA PHE A 32 -16.29 -11.21 4.07
C PHE A 32 -15.98 -11.35 5.56
N VAL A 33 -15.94 -10.25 6.31
CA VAL A 33 -15.62 -10.27 7.75
C VAL A 33 -16.72 -10.99 8.55
N ALA A 34 -17.98 -10.84 8.15
CA ALA A 34 -19.09 -11.49 8.83
C ALA A 34 -19.13 -13.01 8.60
N ASN A 35 -18.70 -13.49 7.42
CA ASN A 35 -18.93 -14.87 6.99
C ASN A 35 -17.65 -15.72 6.87
N ALA A 36 -16.46 -15.12 6.74
CA ALA A 36 -15.23 -15.86 6.54
C ALA A 36 -14.83 -16.67 7.77
N LYS A 37 -14.76 -18.00 7.62
CA LYS A 37 -14.31 -18.91 8.68
C LYS A 37 -12.91 -18.59 9.18
N GLU A 38 -12.05 -18.14 8.28
CA GLU A 38 -10.66 -17.81 8.55
C GLU A 38 -10.52 -16.58 9.45
N LEU A 39 -11.54 -15.70 9.53
CA LEU A 39 -11.54 -14.52 10.39
C LEU A 39 -12.24 -14.76 11.74
N ARG A 40 -12.71 -15.98 12.03
CA ARG A 40 -13.40 -16.30 13.29
C ARG A 40 -12.55 -16.05 14.53
N PHE A 41 -11.23 -16.13 14.42
CA PHE A 41 -10.31 -15.82 15.53
C PHE A 41 -10.36 -14.33 15.93
N LEU A 42 -10.83 -13.43 15.04
CA LEU A 42 -11.09 -12.02 15.36
C LEU A 42 -12.30 -11.86 16.29
N GLY A 43 -13.08 -12.92 16.50
CA GLY A 43 -14.29 -12.92 17.29
C GLY A 43 -15.45 -12.24 16.57
N HIS A 44 -16.39 -11.68 17.35
CA HIS A 44 -17.53 -10.96 16.81
C HIS A 44 -17.12 -9.61 16.24
N LEU A 45 -17.76 -9.22 15.13
CA LEU A 45 -17.59 -7.92 14.51
C LEU A 45 -17.81 -6.79 15.53
N ARG A 46 -16.74 -6.07 15.86
CA ARG A 46 -16.77 -5.01 16.86
C ARG A 46 -17.54 -3.79 16.36
N ARG A 47 -18.26 -3.13 17.28
CA ARG A 47 -18.86 -1.82 17.00
C ARG A 47 -17.77 -0.85 16.55
N GLY A 48 -17.97 -0.26 15.38
CA GLY A 48 -17.03 0.68 14.77
C GLY A 48 -16.12 0.10 13.67
N PHE A 49 -16.23 -1.19 13.34
CA PHE A 49 -15.48 -1.77 12.22
C PHE A 49 -15.82 -1.05 10.91
N TYR A 50 -17.12 -0.83 10.67
CA TYR A 50 -17.62 -0.08 9.51
C TYR A 50 -16.97 1.31 9.38
N VAL A 51 -16.92 2.11 10.46
CA VAL A 51 -16.32 3.45 10.41
C VAL A 51 -14.81 3.40 10.11
N HIS A 52 -14.13 2.33 10.49
CA HIS A 52 -12.73 2.14 10.12
C HIS A 52 -12.55 1.85 8.63
N VAL A 53 -13.42 1.02 8.04
CA VAL A 53 -13.41 0.72 6.60
C VAL A 53 -13.71 1.96 5.76
N VAL A 54 -14.68 2.78 6.18
CA VAL A 54 -15.11 3.94 5.37
C VAL A 54 -14.28 5.21 5.62
N GLN A 55 -13.72 5.41 6.82
CA GLN A 55 -13.09 6.67 7.23
C GLN A 55 -11.75 6.51 7.96
N HIS A 56 -11.69 5.80 9.10
CA HIS A 56 -10.52 5.90 9.98
C HIS A 56 -9.24 5.31 9.37
N CYS A 57 -9.36 4.23 8.61
CA CYS A 57 -8.23 3.55 7.97
C CYS A 57 -7.91 4.07 6.57
N VAL A 58 -8.76 4.92 5.98
CA VAL A 58 -8.65 5.36 4.58
C VAL A 58 -7.65 6.50 4.46
N GLY A 59 -6.50 6.23 3.84
CA GLY A 59 -5.35 7.13 3.78
C GLY A 59 -5.57 8.39 2.94
N ASN A 60 -6.35 8.32 1.87
CA ASN A 60 -6.66 9.46 0.99
C ASN A 60 -7.92 10.23 1.41
N ARG A 61 -8.46 9.98 2.61
CA ARG A 61 -9.52 10.79 3.21
C ARG A 61 -9.01 11.65 4.36
N PRO A 62 -9.66 12.77 4.69
CA PRO A 62 -9.37 13.53 5.90
C PRO A 62 -9.34 12.64 7.15
N PRO A 63 -8.34 12.81 8.05
CA PRO A 63 -8.35 12.13 9.33
C PRO A 63 -9.54 12.59 10.17
N ASN A 64 -10.12 11.65 10.92
CA ASN A 64 -11.16 11.91 11.89
C ASN A 64 -11.16 10.74 12.88
N PRO A 65 -10.88 10.89 14.17
CA PRO A 65 -9.67 11.51 14.70
C PRO A 65 -8.39 10.69 14.37
N ALA A 66 -8.54 9.43 13.94
CA ALA A 66 -7.40 8.54 13.71
C ALA A 66 -6.63 8.88 12.43
N ARG A 67 -5.32 8.65 12.46
CA ARG A 67 -4.37 8.98 11.38
C ARG A 67 -3.93 7.77 10.56
N TYR A 68 -4.66 6.65 10.62
CA TYR A 68 -4.26 5.41 9.93
C TYR A 68 -4.23 5.57 8.39
N LYS A 69 -3.36 4.81 7.73
CA LYS A 69 -3.21 4.76 6.26
C LYS A 69 -3.19 3.30 5.80
N MET A 70 -4.17 2.53 6.24
CA MET A 70 -4.21 1.08 6.01
C MET A 70 -4.98 0.72 4.74
N LEU A 71 -5.97 1.56 4.38
CA LEU A 71 -6.79 1.40 3.19
C LEU A 71 -6.59 2.59 2.26
N PHE A 72 -6.88 2.38 0.98
CA PHE A 72 -6.93 3.40 -0.05
C PHE A 72 -8.28 3.34 -0.76
N GLU A 73 -8.93 4.49 -0.94
CA GLU A 73 -10.14 4.61 -1.73
C GLU A 73 -9.77 4.78 -3.21
N THR A 74 -10.03 3.75 -4.01
CA THR A 74 -9.81 3.76 -5.47
C THR A 74 -10.95 4.43 -6.22
N ALA A 75 -12.18 4.25 -5.73
CA ALA A 75 -13.42 4.86 -6.23
C ALA A 75 -14.42 4.97 -5.09
N PRO A 76 -15.49 5.80 -5.20
CA PRO A 76 -16.48 5.95 -4.14
C PRO A 76 -17.01 4.61 -3.64
N GLY A 77 -16.79 4.32 -2.35
CA GLY A 77 -17.23 3.08 -1.71
C GLY A 77 -16.42 1.83 -2.07
N ARG A 78 -15.32 1.96 -2.82
CA ARG A 78 -14.36 0.90 -3.11
C ARG A 78 -13.06 1.13 -2.34
N ARG A 79 -12.47 0.06 -1.84
CA ARG A 79 -11.32 0.06 -0.95
C ARG A 79 -10.33 -0.99 -1.40
N ARG A 80 -9.06 -0.62 -1.38
CA ARG A 80 -7.91 -1.51 -1.56
C ARG A 80 -6.98 -1.34 -0.37
N LEU A 81 -6.12 -2.33 -0.11
CA LEU A 81 -5.00 -2.13 0.81
C LEU A 81 -4.10 -0.98 0.36
N PHE A 82 -3.74 -0.11 1.29
CA PHE A 82 -2.79 0.96 1.04
C PHE A 82 -1.44 0.38 0.57
N ARG A 83 -0.80 1.00 -0.41
CA ARG A 83 0.55 0.66 -0.89
C ARG A 83 1.51 1.81 -0.58
N PRO A 84 2.79 1.52 -0.30
CA PRO A 84 3.83 2.55 -0.31
C PRO A 84 3.82 3.27 -1.67
N GLY A 85 3.70 4.60 -1.66
CA GLY A 85 3.59 5.43 -2.87
C GLY A 85 2.18 5.93 -3.18
N ASP A 86 1.13 5.35 -2.56
CA ASP A 86 -0.23 5.87 -2.71
C ASP A 86 -0.33 7.29 -2.15
N ILE A 87 -1.09 8.16 -2.84
CA ILE A 87 -1.36 9.53 -2.38
C ILE A 87 -2.21 9.45 -1.09
N TYR A 88 -1.84 10.22 -0.08
CA TYR A 88 -2.56 10.26 1.20
C TYR A 88 -2.75 11.69 1.68
N ASP A 89 -3.72 11.91 2.58
CA ASP A 89 -3.93 13.20 3.22
C ASP A 89 -2.70 13.55 4.08
N PRO A 90 -2.03 14.70 3.88
CA PRO A 90 -0.82 15.07 4.62
C PRO A 90 -0.98 15.03 6.14
N ARG A 91 -2.19 15.27 6.67
CA ARG A 91 -2.45 15.21 8.11
C ARG A 91 -2.32 13.78 8.68
N ARG A 92 -2.28 12.76 7.83
CA ARG A 92 -2.00 11.35 8.18
C ARG A 92 -0.53 10.98 8.07
N GLU A 93 0.36 11.96 7.88
CA GLU A 93 1.81 11.74 7.92
C GLU A 93 2.24 11.03 9.21
N ARG A 94 3.20 10.10 9.12
CA ARG A 94 3.61 9.17 10.21
C ARG A 94 2.48 8.29 10.77
N GLY A 95 1.30 8.32 10.18
CA GLY A 95 0.20 7.43 10.47
C GLY A 95 0.53 5.99 10.10
N LYS A 96 0.11 5.05 10.96
CA LYS A 96 0.34 3.62 10.76
C LYS A 96 -0.38 3.11 9.50
N SER A 97 0.37 2.47 8.61
CA SER A 97 -0.12 1.89 7.34
C SER A 97 -0.25 0.37 7.36
N THR A 98 0.54 -0.30 8.21
CA THR A 98 0.53 -1.75 8.39
C THR A 98 0.54 -2.08 9.88
N PRO A 99 -0.09 -3.18 10.31
CA PRO A 99 0.04 -3.72 11.67
C PRO A 99 1.51 -4.00 12.05
N SER A 100 1.87 -3.79 13.31
CA SER A 100 3.17 -4.23 13.83
C SER A 100 3.13 -5.74 14.08
N ALA A 101 4.22 -6.45 13.79
CA ALA A 101 4.27 -7.90 13.94
C ALA A 101 3.99 -8.37 15.39
N GLU A 102 4.34 -7.55 16.38
CA GLU A 102 4.12 -7.81 17.81
C GLU A 102 2.66 -7.64 18.27
N GLU A 103 1.87 -6.86 17.54
CA GLU A 103 0.46 -6.60 17.89
C GLU A 103 -0.49 -7.69 17.35
N LEU A 104 0.06 -8.64 16.57
CA LEU A 104 -0.65 -9.69 15.87
C LEU A 104 -0.55 -11.02 16.63
N PRO A 105 -1.67 -11.73 16.84
CA PRO A 105 -1.73 -12.83 17.80
C PRO A 105 -0.99 -14.11 17.41
N GLU A 106 -0.53 -14.30 16.16
CA GLU A 106 -0.01 -15.60 15.69
C GLU A 106 1.09 -15.51 14.60
N ASN A 107 1.76 -16.64 14.34
CA ASN A 107 2.76 -16.76 13.26
C ASN A 107 2.16 -16.58 11.86
N SER A 108 0.89 -16.93 11.65
CA SER A 108 0.18 -16.76 10.37
C SER A 108 0.15 -15.31 9.86
N PHE A 109 0.36 -14.35 10.75
CA PHE A 109 0.47 -12.94 10.37
C PHE A 109 1.82 -12.56 9.79
N ARG A 110 2.90 -13.28 10.13
CA ARG A 110 4.21 -13.08 9.49
C ARG A 110 4.13 -13.42 8.00
N ASP A 111 3.40 -14.48 7.66
CA ASP A 111 3.14 -14.86 6.27
C ASP A 111 2.30 -13.79 5.56
N LEU A 112 1.28 -13.24 6.23
CA LEU A 112 0.44 -12.18 5.67
C LEU A 112 1.22 -10.88 5.43
N LEU A 113 2.10 -10.50 6.36
CA LEU A 113 3.00 -9.35 6.19
C LEU A 113 4.02 -9.59 5.06
N THR A 114 4.52 -10.81 4.93
CA THR A 114 5.46 -11.20 3.87
C THR A 114 4.76 -11.14 2.51
N TRP A 115 3.56 -11.70 2.41
CA TRP A 115 2.70 -11.59 1.24
C TRP A 115 2.41 -10.14 0.89
N TYR A 116 2.07 -9.30 1.87
CA TYR A 116 1.78 -7.88 1.62
C TYR A 116 2.98 -7.13 1.04
N ARG A 117 4.19 -7.40 1.55
CA ARG A 117 5.42 -6.81 1.01
C ARG A 117 5.64 -7.23 -0.45
N ALA A 118 5.48 -8.52 -0.75
CA ALA A 118 5.60 -9.05 -2.11
C ALA A 118 4.52 -8.49 -3.06
N TRP A 119 3.29 -8.32 -2.56
CA TRP A 119 2.17 -7.73 -3.29
C TRP A 119 2.43 -6.25 -3.60
N CYS A 120 3.02 -5.50 -2.67
CA CYS A 120 3.43 -4.11 -2.91
C CYS A 120 4.54 -4.03 -3.96
N SER A 121 5.58 -4.87 -3.87
CA SER A 121 6.69 -4.85 -4.84
C SER A 121 6.28 -5.32 -6.24
N GLY A 122 5.35 -6.28 -6.33
CA GLY A 122 4.81 -6.71 -7.63
C GLY A 122 4.06 -5.58 -8.33
N ALA A 123 3.36 -4.73 -7.57
CA ALA A 123 2.68 -3.56 -8.12
C ALA A 123 3.63 -2.47 -8.59
N THR A 124 4.74 -2.22 -7.86
CA THR A 124 5.75 -1.23 -8.29
C THR A 124 6.47 -1.68 -9.56
N ASN A 125 6.79 -2.98 -9.66
CA ASN A 125 7.43 -3.53 -10.87
C ASN A 125 6.51 -3.42 -12.09
N ARG A 126 5.22 -3.76 -11.96
CA ARG A 126 4.25 -3.57 -13.06
C ARG A 126 4.14 -2.10 -13.47
N ALA A 127 4.07 -1.17 -12.52
CA ALA A 127 4.04 0.25 -12.84
C ALA A 127 5.31 0.73 -13.57
N GLN A 128 6.47 0.14 -13.26
CA GLN A 128 7.73 0.43 -13.97
C GLN A 128 7.77 -0.20 -15.37
N GLU A 129 7.20 -1.41 -15.55
CA GLU A 129 7.09 -2.06 -16.85
C GLU A 129 6.07 -1.36 -17.77
N ASP A 130 4.96 -0.87 -17.20
CA ASP A 130 3.89 -0.20 -17.93
C ASP A 130 4.25 1.25 -18.31
N ASP A 131 5.18 1.89 -17.61
CA ASP A 131 5.66 3.25 -17.92
C ASP A 131 6.92 3.19 -18.81
N PRO A 132 6.81 3.56 -20.11
CA PRO A 132 7.93 3.47 -21.03
C PRO A 132 9.12 4.35 -20.63
N LEU A 133 8.91 5.47 -19.92
CA LEU A 133 10.01 6.32 -19.47
C LEU A 133 10.75 5.69 -18.29
N LEU A 134 10.03 5.04 -17.37
CA LEU A 134 10.64 4.33 -16.25
C LEU A 134 11.28 3.00 -16.68
N ALA A 135 10.74 2.32 -17.68
CA ALA A 135 11.33 1.13 -18.28
C ALA A 135 12.71 1.42 -18.90
N ILE A 136 12.89 2.64 -19.44
CA ILE A 136 14.15 3.12 -20.05
C ILE A 136 15.11 3.69 -19.00
N TYR A 137 14.71 3.85 -17.74
CA TYR A 137 15.56 4.40 -16.69
C TYR A 137 16.85 3.57 -16.50
N GLY A 138 18.00 4.22 -16.69
CA GLY A 138 19.31 3.58 -16.60
C GLY A 138 19.80 2.89 -17.88
N SER A 139 18.98 2.84 -18.94
CA SER A 139 19.37 2.30 -20.25
C SER A 139 20.60 3.01 -20.84
N GLY A 140 20.79 4.29 -20.56
CA GLY A 140 21.94 5.07 -21.01
C GLY A 140 23.20 4.92 -20.15
N LYS A 141 23.20 4.18 -19.03
CA LYS A 141 24.37 4.14 -18.10
C LYS A 141 25.67 3.74 -18.78
N HIS A 142 25.61 2.86 -19.77
CA HIS A 142 26.78 2.42 -20.53
C HIS A 142 27.34 3.49 -21.48
N LEU A 143 26.52 4.47 -21.90
CA LEU A 143 26.96 5.60 -22.73
C LEU A 143 27.84 6.59 -21.96
N TRP A 144 27.66 6.65 -20.64
CA TRP A 144 28.37 7.56 -19.74
C TRP A 144 29.31 6.79 -18.80
N ALA A 145 29.58 5.51 -19.07
CA ALA A 145 30.39 4.68 -18.18
C ALA A 145 31.86 5.12 -18.11
N ASP A 146 32.35 5.69 -19.21
CA ASP A 146 33.74 6.13 -19.38
C ASP A 146 33.91 7.65 -19.29
N GLU A 147 32.82 8.40 -19.10
CA GLU A 147 32.83 9.87 -19.05
C GLU A 147 32.53 10.35 -17.62
N HIS A 148 33.55 10.92 -16.97
CA HIS A 148 33.38 11.54 -15.67
C HIS A 148 32.57 12.84 -15.80
N ALA A 149 31.62 13.04 -14.89
CA ALA A 149 30.69 14.17 -14.96
C ALA A 149 31.40 15.54 -14.96
N ASP A 150 32.55 15.63 -14.29
CA ASP A 150 33.36 16.85 -14.22
C ASP A 150 34.02 17.17 -15.57
N ASP A 151 34.61 16.17 -16.24
CA ASP A 151 35.23 16.30 -17.57
C ASP A 151 34.21 16.74 -18.63
N TYR A 152 32.97 16.25 -18.53
CA TYR A 152 31.86 16.64 -19.41
C TYR A 152 31.48 18.12 -19.23
N VAL A 153 31.41 18.59 -17.99
CA VAL A 153 31.07 20.00 -17.67
C VAL A 153 32.20 20.95 -18.07
N GLU A 154 33.46 20.53 -17.89
CA GLU A 154 34.62 21.28 -18.33
C GLU A 154 34.61 21.48 -19.85
N ARG A 155 34.44 20.40 -20.63
CA ARG A 155 34.32 20.45 -22.09
C ARG A 155 33.16 21.31 -22.58
N LEU A 156 32.02 21.30 -21.89
CA LEU A 156 30.86 22.13 -22.24
C LEU A 156 31.10 23.63 -22.03
N ARG A 157 32.02 23.99 -21.13
CA ARG A 157 32.37 25.37 -20.79
C ARG A 157 33.58 25.89 -21.56
N GLU A 158 34.33 25.03 -22.25
CA GLU A 158 35.37 25.44 -23.19
C GLU A 158 34.74 26.25 -24.34
N GLY A 159 35.01 27.55 -24.38
CA GLY A 159 34.49 28.48 -25.39
C GLY A 159 33.35 29.40 -24.94
N TRP A 160 32.99 29.37 -23.66
CA TRP A 160 32.15 30.41 -23.05
C TRP A 160 33.05 31.52 -22.49
N GLU A 161 33.63 32.35 -23.37
CA GLU A 161 34.12 33.70 -23.04
C GLU A 161 33.03 34.75 -23.31
#